data_AF-A0A919RZQ1-F1
#
_entry.id   AF-A0A919RZQ1-F1
#
_cell.length_a   1.000
_cell.length_b   1.000
_cell.length_c   1.000
_cell.angle_alpha   90.00
_cell.angle_beta   90.00
_cell.angle_gamma   90.00
#
_symmetry.space_group_name_H-M   'P 1'
#
loop_
_entity.id
_entity.type
_entity.pdbx_description
1 polymer ?
#
loop_
_entity_poly.entity_id
_entity_poly.type
_entity_poly.pdbx_seq_one_letter_code
_entity_poly.pdbx_strand_id
1 'polypeptide(L)'
;MKDILELIKKEDRKNPLTDEEISKILGITRGEVIKLRDSLNIGDSRERRKEILESEMKRVLESSPHISEREMTKRLNEIGFDISRNIVSRYIKNMQEQILFYQQENENINTELNKNEKEQSNTVINSAFSGLIGAYGSLKSKVELNLENVKVEYFVVVQA
;
A
#
# COMPACT_ATOMS: atom_id res chain seq x y z
N MET A 1 17.72 -33.38 14.24
CA MET A 1 17.70 -32.79 12.88
C MET A 1 17.13 -31.40 13.01
N LYS A 2 17.80 -30.36 12.46
CA LYS A 2 17.22 -29.02 12.43
C LYS A 2 16.14 -29.01 11.34
N ASP A 3 14.90 -28.72 11.73
CA ASP A 3 13.74 -28.72 10.84
C ASP A 3 13.50 -27.30 10.30
N ILE A 4 13.27 -27.18 8.99
CA ILE A 4 12.89 -25.91 8.34
C ILE A 4 11.64 -25.30 9.00
N LEU A 5 10.70 -26.14 9.44
CA LEU A 5 9.48 -25.68 10.09
C LEU A 5 9.78 -25.01 11.44
N GLU A 6 10.73 -25.54 12.20
CA GLU A 6 11.12 -24.95 13.49
C GLU A 6 11.84 -23.61 13.29
N LEU A 7 12.71 -23.52 12.27
CA LEU A 7 13.37 -22.27 11.91
C LEU A 7 12.37 -21.19 11.53
N ILE A 8 11.42 -21.50 10.63
CA ILE A 8 10.43 -20.53 10.16
C ILE A 8 9.46 -20.14 11.28
N LYS A 9 9.12 -21.05 12.21
CA LYS A 9 8.25 -20.71 13.36
C LYS A 9 8.90 -19.74 14.34
N LYS A 10 10.23 -19.77 14.47
CA LYS A 10 10.99 -18.95 15.42
C LYS A 10 11.66 -17.73 14.76
N GLU A 11 11.50 -17.54 13.45
CA GLU A 11 12.15 -16.46 12.73
C GLU A 11 11.57 -15.09 13.11
N ASP A 12 12.34 -14.04 12.88
CA ASP A 12 11.81 -12.68 12.90
C ASP A 12 10.88 -12.49 11.70
N ARG A 13 9.57 -12.35 11.97
CA ARG A 13 8.58 -12.20 10.89
C ARG A 13 8.68 -10.86 10.15
N LYS A 14 9.34 -9.84 10.73
CA LYS A 14 9.65 -8.59 10.04
C LYS A 14 10.79 -8.77 9.05
N ASN A 15 11.73 -9.66 9.38
CA ASN A 15 12.89 -9.98 8.56
C ASN A 15 13.08 -11.50 8.38
N PRO A 16 12.18 -12.20 7.66
CA PRO A 16 12.25 -13.65 7.49
C PRO A 16 13.53 -14.09 6.78
N LEU A 17 14.01 -15.28 7.14
CA LEU A 17 15.21 -15.85 6.54
C LEU A 17 14.96 -16.21 5.07
N THR A 18 15.90 -15.85 4.22
CA THR A 18 15.94 -16.27 2.82
C THR A 18 16.28 -17.76 2.72
N ASP A 19 15.93 -18.39 1.59
CA ASP A 19 16.30 -19.78 1.34
C ASP A 19 17.83 -20.00 1.42
N GLU A 20 18.61 -18.96 1.11
CA GLU A 20 20.07 -18.96 1.19
C GLU A 20 20.61 -18.86 2.62
N GLU A 21 19.88 -18.22 3.53
CA GLU A 21 20.26 -18.20 4.95
C GLU A 21 19.83 -19.49 5.64
N ILE A 22 18.65 -20.00 5.30
CA ILE A 22 18.16 -21.30 5.78
C ILE A 22 19.12 -22.41 5.34
N SER A 23 19.60 -22.38 4.09
CA SER A 23 20.55 -23.37 3.55
C SER A 23 21.83 -23.43 4.38
N LYS A 24 22.39 -22.25 4.72
CA LYS A 24 23.58 -22.13 5.58
C LYS A 24 23.35 -22.65 7.00
N ILE A 25 22.18 -22.37 7.59
CA ILE A 25 21.84 -22.81 8.96
C ILE A 25 21.66 -24.33 9.05
N LEU A 26 21.07 -24.92 8.00
CA LEU A 26 20.77 -26.35 7.92
C LEU A 26 21.91 -27.18 7.32
N GLY A 27 22.87 -26.56 6.63
CA GLY A 27 23.97 -27.26 5.96
C GLY A 27 23.52 -28.04 4.71
N ILE A 28 22.44 -27.61 4.06
CA ILE A 28 21.88 -28.21 2.83
C ILE A 28 21.94 -27.20 1.69
N THR A 29 21.68 -27.63 0.46
CA THR A 29 21.66 -26.72 -0.69
C THR A 29 20.40 -25.84 -0.68
N ARG A 30 20.48 -24.64 -1.29
CA ARG A 30 19.32 -23.76 -1.50
C ARG A 30 18.17 -24.48 -2.25
N GLY A 31 18.50 -25.35 -3.21
CA GLY A 31 17.51 -26.12 -3.95
C GLY A 31 16.74 -27.11 -3.07
N GLU A 32 17.41 -27.73 -2.11
CA GLU A 32 16.75 -28.61 -1.12
C GLU A 32 15.85 -27.81 -0.17
N VAL A 33 16.27 -26.62 0.26
CA VAL A 33 15.41 -25.71 1.04
C VAL A 33 14.12 -25.38 0.30
N ILE A 34 14.22 -25.01 -0.98
CA ILE A 34 13.06 -24.68 -1.82
C ILE A 34 12.12 -25.90 -1.90
N LYS A 35 12.64 -27.09 -2.22
CA LYS A 35 11.84 -28.32 -2.30
C LYS A 35 11.13 -28.63 -0.98
N LEU A 36 11.83 -28.52 0.14
CA LEU A 36 11.24 -28.75 1.47
C LEU A 36 10.15 -27.72 1.77
N ARG A 37 10.44 -26.44 1.54
CA ARG A 37 9.50 -25.33 1.75
C ARG A 37 8.23 -25.51 0.92
N ASP A 38 8.37 -25.82 -0.36
CA ASP A 38 7.26 -26.04 -1.28
C ASP A 38 6.45 -27.29 -0.90
N SER A 39 7.12 -28.38 -0.49
CA SER A 39 6.43 -29.60 -0.02
C SER A 39 5.59 -29.38 1.25
N LEU A 40 5.93 -28.35 2.03
CA LEU A 40 5.21 -27.92 3.22
C LEU A 40 4.22 -26.77 2.94
N ASN A 41 4.10 -26.34 1.68
CA ASN A 41 3.26 -25.22 1.24
C ASN A 41 3.58 -23.91 1.98
N ILE A 42 4.86 -23.66 2.26
CA ILE A 42 5.34 -22.45 2.93
C ILE A 42 5.80 -21.45 1.87
N GLY A 43 5.43 -20.17 2.00
CA GLY A 43 5.86 -19.13 1.07
C GLY A 43 7.33 -18.73 1.24
N ASP A 44 7.91 -18.09 0.22
CA ASP A 44 9.27 -17.55 0.31
C ASP A 44 9.41 -16.43 1.37
N SER A 45 10.64 -15.98 1.65
CA SER A 45 10.88 -14.93 2.67
C SER A 45 10.05 -13.64 2.46
N ARG A 46 9.71 -13.30 1.22
CA ARG A 46 8.94 -12.10 0.88
C ARG A 46 7.46 -12.34 1.12
N GLU A 47 6.95 -13.50 0.70
CA GLU A 47 5.57 -13.91 0.94
C GLU A 47 5.26 -14.00 2.44
N ARG A 48 6.18 -14.57 3.23
CA ARG A 48 6.04 -14.65 4.70
C ARG A 48 6.06 -13.29 5.39
N ARG A 49 6.77 -12.30 4.81
CA ARG A 49 6.83 -10.92 5.32
C ARG A 49 5.61 -10.08 4.92
N LYS A 50 5.02 -10.37 3.76
CA LYS A 50 4.05 -9.52 3.05
C LYS A 50 2.92 -9.02 3.95
N GLU A 51 2.22 -9.94 4.61
CA GLU A 51 1.03 -9.62 5.40
C GLU A 51 1.32 -8.62 6.52
N ILE A 52 2.43 -8.83 7.24
CA ILE A 52 2.82 -7.97 8.36
C ILE A 52 3.25 -6.60 7.85
N LEU A 53 4.05 -6.56 6.78
CA LEU A 53 4.49 -5.31 6.17
C LEU A 53 3.30 -4.48 5.67
N GLU A 54 2.34 -5.10 4.98
CA GLU A 54 1.14 -4.41 4.49
C GLU A 54 0.26 -3.90 5.63
N SER A 55 0.12 -4.67 6.72
CA SER A 55 -0.63 -4.23 7.90
C SER A 55 0.00 -2.99 8.55
N GLU A 56 1.32 -2.99 8.74
CA GLU A 56 2.02 -1.85 9.33
C GLU A 56 1.99 -0.62 8.41
N MET A 57 2.14 -0.80 7.10
CA MET A 57 2.00 0.30 6.14
C MET A 57 0.60 0.93 6.19
N LYS A 58 -0.46 0.13 6.30
CA LYS A 58 -1.83 0.61 6.47
C LYS A 58 -2.00 1.44 7.74
N ARG A 59 -1.51 0.95 8.89
CA ARG A 59 -1.53 1.70 10.16
C ARG A 59 -0.83 3.05 10.05
N VAL A 60 0.32 3.09 9.38
CA VAL A 60 1.05 4.35 9.15
C VAL A 60 0.22 5.30 8.28
N LEU A 61 -0.41 4.81 7.22
CA LEU A 61 -1.27 5.61 6.34
C LEU A 61 -2.52 6.14 7.06
N GLU A 62 -3.14 5.37 7.96
CA GLU A 62 -4.27 5.82 8.77
C GLU A 62 -3.89 7.02 9.65
N SER A 63 -2.69 6.99 10.24
CA SER A 63 -2.18 8.09 11.07
C SER A 63 -1.63 9.28 10.26
N SER A 64 -1.21 9.05 9.02
CA SER A 64 -0.50 10.04 8.20
C SER A 64 -0.77 9.79 6.70
N PRO A 65 -1.95 10.18 6.18
CA PRO A 65 -2.38 9.81 4.82
C PRO A 65 -1.50 10.36 3.69
N HIS A 66 -0.74 11.43 3.95
CA HIS A 66 0.12 12.12 2.98
C HIS A 66 1.62 11.91 3.26
N ILE A 67 1.98 10.82 3.95
CA ILE A 67 3.37 10.47 4.26
C ILE A 67 4.18 10.23 2.97
N SER A 68 5.39 10.79 2.91
CA SER A 68 6.30 10.52 1.80
C SER A 68 6.88 9.10 1.89
N GLU A 69 7.25 8.49 0.76
CA GLU A 69 7.89 7.17 0.74
C GLU A 69 9.18 7.12 1.59
N ARG A 70 9.93 8.23 1.63
CA ARG A 70 11.14 8.35 2.45
C ARG A 70 10.80 8.23 3.93
N GLU A 71 9.77 8.95 4.37
CA GLU A 71 9.33 8.92 5.77
C GLU A 71 8.67 7.60 6.13
N MET A 72 7.89 6.99 5.23
CA MET A 72 7.35 5.65 5.40
C MET A 72 8.48 4.63 5.60
N THR A 73 9.50 4.66 4.74
CA THR A 73 10.68 3.78 4.86
C THR A 73 11.36 3.95 6.22
N LYS A 74 11.56 5.20 6.64
CA LYS A 74 12.17 5.53 7.93
C LYS A 74 11.36 4.94 9.09
N ARG A 75 10.05 5.17 9.14
CA ARG A 75 9.18 4.63 10.20
C ARG A 75 9.17 3.11 10.24
N LEU A 76 9.10 2.45 9.08
CA LEU A 76 9.17 0.99 8.99
C LEU A 76 10.51 0.46 9.53
N ASN A 77 11.62 1.12 9.20
CA ASN A 77 12.91 0.74 9.74
C ASN A 77 13.04 1.01 11.25
N GLU A 78 12.45 2.08 11.77
CA GLU A 78 12.40 2.39 13.20
C GLU A 78 11.63 1.33 14.01
N ILE A 79 10.59 0.71 13.41
CA ILE A 79 9.87 -0.40 14.04
C ILE A 79 10.52 -1.76 13.76
N GLY A 80 11.69 -1.81 13.13
CA GLY A 80 12.51 -3.02 13.01
C GLY A 80 12.41 -3.77 11.68
N PHE A 81 11.85 -3.18 10.63
CA PHE A 81 12.04 -3.74 9.29
C PHE A 81 13.43 -3.40 8.75
N ASP A 82 14.00 -4.30 7.96
CA ASP A 82 15.14 -4.01 7.09
C ASP A 82 14.64 -3.97 5.65
N ILE A 83 14.28 -2.75 5.19
CA ILE A 83 13.77 -2.51 3.84
C ILE A 83 14.33 -1.22 3.25
N SER A 84 14.48 -1.26 1.92
CA SER A 84 14.84 -0.07 1.13
C SER A 84 13.59 0.67 0.65
N ARG A 85 13.78 1.96 0.32
CA ARG A 85 12.73 2.79 -0.27
C ARG A 85 12.10 2.17 -1.52
N ASN A 86 12.90 1.51 -2.35
CA ASN A 86 12.40 0.88 -3.58
C ASN A 86 11.37 -0.22 -3.31
N ILE A 87 11.53 -0.96 -2.21
CA ILE A 87 10.55 -1.98 -1.80
C ILE A 87 9.25 -1.27 -1.39
N VAL A 88 9.34 -0.23 -0.57
CA VAL A 88 8.19 0.57 -0.13
C VAL A 88 7.42 1.15 -1.32
N SER A 89 8.12 1.74 -2.30
CA SER A 89 7.49 2.28 -3.52
C SER A 89 6.70 1.22 -4.29
N ARG A 90 7.20 -0.03 -4.38
CA ARG A 90 6.48 -1.13 -5.02
C ARG A 90 5.22 -1.51 -4.26
N TYR A 91 5.28 -1.59 -2.93
CA TYR A 91 4.11 -1.89 -2.11
C TYR A 91 3.04 -0.80 -2.23
N ILE A 92 3.42 0.47 -2.20
CA ILE A 92 2.49 1.58 -2.38
C ILE A 92 1.81 1.50 -3.75
N LYS A 93 2.58 1.26 -4.81
CA LYS A 93 2.03 1.10 -6.17
C LYS A 93 1.04 -0.06 -6.23
N ASN A 94 1.40 -1.22 -5.70
CA ASN A 94 0.51 -2.39 -5.67
C ASN A 94 -0.77 -2.13 -4.87
N MET A 95 -0.69 -1.40 -3.74
CA MET A 95 -1.87 -1.01 -2.95
C MET A 95 -2.78 -0.05 -3.71
N GLN A 96 -2.22 0.92 -4.44
CA GLN A 96 -2.97 1.85 -5.28
C GLN A 96 -3.66 1.14 -6.46
N GLU A 97 -2.95 0.22 -7.11
CA GLU A 97 -3.50 -0.60 -8.20
C GLU A 97 -4.67 -1.47 -7.70
N GLN A 98 -4.56 -2.07 -6.51
CA GLN A 98 -5.66 -2.81 -5.90
C GLN A 98 -6.88 -1.91 -5.64
N ILE A 99 -6.67 -0.71 -5.08
CA ILE A 99 -7.76 0.26 -4.85
C ILE A 99 -8.42 0.65 -6.18
N LEU A 100 -7.64 0.91 -7.22
CA LEU A 100 -8.16 1.30 -8.54
C LEU A 100 -8.97 0.17 -9.19
N PHE A 101 -8.51 -1.08 -9.06
CA PHE A 101 -9.22 -2.25 -9.55
C PHE A 101 -10.58 -2.44 -8.85
N TYR A 102 -10.61 -2.33 -7.51
CA TYR A 102 -11.87 -2.38 -6.75
C TYR A 102 -12.81 -1.24 -7.13
N GLN A 103 -12.30 -0.04 -7.43
CA GLN A 103 -13.13 1.08 -7.86
C GLN A 103 -13.75 0.83 -9.25
N GLN A 104 -12.99 0.27 -10.20
CA GLN A 104 -13.49 -0.08 -11.53
C GLN A 104 -14.55 -1.19 -11.50
N GLU A 105 -14.37 -2.22 -10.65
CA GLU A 105 -15.40 -3.25 -10.46
C GLU A 105 -16.69 -2.67 -9.85
N ASN A 106 -16.58 -1.80 -8.85
CA ASN A 106 -17.74 -1.15 -8.23
C ASN A 106 -18.42 -0.12 -9.16
N GLU A 107 -17.68 0.57 -10.03
CA GLU A 107 -18.26 1.45 -11.06
C GLU A 107 -19.01 0.65 -12.13
N ASN A 108 -18.51 -0.52 -12.53
CA ASN A 108 -19.22 -1.41 -13.46
C ASN A 108 -20.50 -2.01 -12.84
N ILE A 109 -20.48 -2.36 -11.55
CA ILE A 109 -21.68 -2.82 -10.82
C ILE A 109 -22.70 -1.67 -10.66
N ASN A 110 -22.23 -0.46 -10.34
CA ASN A 110 -23.10 0.71 -10.19
C ASN A 110 -23.65 1.25 -11.53
N THR A 111 -22.97 1.04 -12.66
CA THR A 111 -23.49 1.41 -13.98
C THR A 111 -24.55 0.43 -14.51
N GLU A 112 -24.55 -0.83 -14.07
CA GLU A 112 -25.66 -1.76 -14.33
C GLU A 112 -26.89 -1.48 -13.43
N LEU A 113 -26.68 -1.03 -12.18
CA LEU A 113 -27.76 -0.67 -11.26
C LEU A 113 -28.40 0.70 -11.54
N ASN A 114 -27.62 1.70 -12.00
CA ASN A 114 -28.09 3.06 -12.30
C ASN A 114 -28.66 3.24 -13.73
N LYS A 115 -29.29 2.21 -14.32
CA LYS A 115 -30.24 2.44 -15.43
C LYS A 115 -31.64 2.83 -14.94
N ASN A 116 -31.89 2.69 -13.65
CA ASN A 116 -33.12 3.13 -13.00
C ASN A 116 -32.74 4.16 -11.94
N GLU A 117 -33.47 5.27 -11.90
CA GLU A 117 -33.33 6.40 -10.95
C GLU A 117 -32.35 7.50 -11.38
N LYS A 118 -32.91 8.44 -12.14
CA LYS A 118 -32.42 9.81 -12.27
C LYS A 118 -32.68 10.60 -10.98
N GLU A 119 -31.79 11.56 -10.75
CA GLU A 119 -31.95 12.80 -9.97
C GLU A 119 -31.87 12.69 -8.43
N GLN A 120 -30.73 13.05 -7.81
CA GLN A 120 -30.45 14.42 -7.37
C GLN A 120 -29.14 14.56 -6.55
N SER A 121 -28.27 15.46 -7.03
CA SER A 121 -27.42 16.40 -6.29
C SER A 121 -26.26 15.94 -5.36
N ASN A 122 -25.11 16.60 -5.60
CA ASN A 122 -24.03 16.95 -4.66
C ASN A 122 -22.90 15.95 -4.36
N THR A 123 -22.14 15.46 -5.37
CA THR A 123 -20.68 15.20 -5.20
C THR A 123 -19.89 15.13 -6.52
N VAL A 124 -20.21 15.93 -7.54
CA VAL A 124 -19.65 15.71 -8.90
C VAL A 124 -18.23 16.25 -9.11
N ILE A 125 -17.65 17.02 -8.18
CA ILE A 125 -16.34 17.65 -8.45
C ILE A 125 -15.14 16.71 -8.22
N ASN A 126 -15.30 15.61 -7.48
CA ASN A 126 -14.17 14.70 -7.19
C ASN A 126 -13.89 13.64 -8.26
N SER A 127 -14.84 13.34 -9.17
CA SER A 127 -14.66 12.26 -10.15
C SER A 127 -13.91 12.66 -11.41
N ALA A 128 -13.94 13.94 -11.80
CA ALA A 128 -13.29 14.39 -13.04
C ALA A 128 -11.76 14.38 -12.96
N PHE A 129 -11.20 14.46 -11.75
CA PHE A 129 -9.75 14.59 -11.54
C PHE A 129 -9.09 13.31 -11.02
N SER A 130 -9.86 12.31 -10.57
CA SER A 130 -9.33 11.07 -9.99
C SER A 130 -8.51 10.22 -10.98
N GLY A 131 -8.73 10.39 -12.29
CA GLY A 131 -8.01 9.68 -13.36
C GLY A 131 -6.70 10.33 -13.84
N LEU A 132 -6.34 11.53 -13.34
CA LEU A 132 -5.13 12.23 -13.78
C LEU A 132 -3.90 11.80 -12.96
N ILE A 133 -2.80 11.46 -13.65
CA ILE A 133 -1.51 11.16 -13.00
C ILE A 133 -1.05 12.40 -12.22
N GLY A 134 -0.96 12.28 -10.90
CA GLY A 134 -0.62 13.38 -9.99
C GLY A 134 -1.82 13.98 -9.23
N ALA A 135 -3.04 13.50 -9.47
CA ALA A 135 -4.26 13.95 -8.80
C ALA A 135 -4.17 13.91 -7.28
N TYR A 136 -3.62 12.83 -6.71
CA TYR A 136 -3.50 12.65 -5.26
C TYR A 136 -2.21 13.25 -4.65
N GLY A 137 -1.40 13.94 -5.46
CA GLY A 137 -0.12 14.52 -5.06
C GLY A 137 -0.01 16.01 -5.40
N SER A 138 0.73 16.33 -6.46
CA SER A 138 1.08 17.71 -6.85
C SER A 138 -0.11 18.54 -7.35
N LEU A 139 -1.17 17.90 -7.85
CA LEU A 139 -2.36 18.60 -8.34
C LEU A 139 -3.35 18.91 -7.21
N LYS A 140 -3.57 17.98 -6.26
CA LYS A 140 -4.44 18.21 -5.09
C LYS A 140 -4.06 19.48 -4.34
N SER A 141 -2.78 19.63 -4.04
CA SER A 141 -2.24 20.76 -3.29
C SER A 141 -2.42 22.10 -4.03
N LYS A 142 -2.39 22.12 -5.36
CA LYS A 142 -2.67 23.33 -6.17
C LYS A 142 -4.16 23.63 -6.34
N VAL A 143 -4.99 22.60 -6.45
CA VAL A 143 -6.45 22.75 -6.50
C VAL A 143 -6.97 23.26 -5.17
N GLU A 144 -6.47 22.73 -4.05
CA GLU A 144 -6.83 23.18 -2.69
C GLU A 144 -6.36 24.62 -2.41
N LEU A 145 -5.13 24.98 -2.80
CA LEU A 145 -4.63 26.37 -2.66
C LEU A 145 -5.49 27.39 -3.44
N ASN A 146 -5.95 27.04 -4.64
CA ASN A 146 -6.80 27.92 -5.43
C ASN A 146 -8.24 27.99 -4.88
N LEU A 147 -8.76 26.91 -4.29
CA LEU A 147 -10.08 26.91 -3.65
C LEU A 147 -10.09 27.72 -2.34
N GLU A 148 -8.99 27.75 -1.60
CA GLU A 148 -8.81 28.67 -0.46
C GLU A 148 -8.75 30.14 -0.94
N ASN A 149 -7.99 30.44 -1.99
CA ASN A 149 -7.91 31.81 -2.53
C ASN A 149 -9.26 32.32 -3.07
N VAL A 150 -10.08 31.47 -3.68
CA VAL A 150 -11.43 31.83 -4.15
C VAL A 150 -12.39 32.07 -2.98
N LYS A 151 -12.24 31.37 -1.85
CA LYS A 151 -13.02 31.63 -0.62
C LYS A 151 -12.64 32.96 0.03
N VAL A 152 -11.37 33.37 -0.04
CA VAL A 152 -10.90 34.64 0.52
C VAL A 152 -11.40 35.83 -0.30
N GLU A 153 -11.42 35.75 -1.64
CA GLU A 153 -11.99 36.81 -2.48
C GLU A 153 -13.50 36.99 -2.28
N TYR A 154 -14.28 35.92 -2.10
CA TYR A 154 -15.72 36.03 -1.84
C TYR A 154 -16.06 36.66 -0.48
N PHE A 155 -15.20 36.51 0.54
CA PHE A 155 -15.46 37.09 1.86
C PHE A 155 -15.18 38.60 1.91
N VAL A 156 -14.25 39.11 1.09
CA VAL A 156 -13.90 40.54 1.04
C VAL A 156 -14.95 41.37 0.29
N VAL A 157 -15.67 40.78 -0.68
CA VAL A 157 -16.67 41.50 -1.49
C VAL A 157 -18.03 41.63 -0.80
N VAL A 158 -18.31 40.84 0.24
CA VAL A 158 -19.64 40.82 0.92
C VAL A 158 -19.67 41.70 2.19
N GLN A 159 -18.55 42.34 2.56
CA GLN A 159 -18.44 43.22 3.73
C GLN A 159 -18.07 44.68 3.39
N ALA A 160 -18.23 45.10 2.12
CA ALA A 160 -18.03 46.48 1.67
C ALA A 160 -19.34 47.11 1.17
#